data_AF-A0A4R9VGQ1-F1
#
_entry.id   AF-A0A4R9VGQ1-F1
#
_cell.length_a   1.000
_cell.length_b   1.000
_cell.length_c   1.000
_cell.angle_alpha   90.00
_cell.angle_beta   90.00
_cell.angle_gamma   90.00
#
_symmetry.space_group_name_H-M   'P 1'
#
loop_
_entity.id
_entity.type
_entity.pdbx_description
1 polymer ?
#
loop_
_entity_poly.entity_id
_entity_poly.type
_entity_poly.pdbx_seq_one_letter_code
_entity_poly.pdbx_strand_id
1 'polypeptide(L)'
;GGALVVPYFLDWARYRADFEREASAILGRKVTVEGDATARLLPFPSVTFSNVSVAGGPEGQPAMTVETFSMDAELAPFLRGEVLIFDMRLVRPK
;
A
#
# COMPACT_ATOMS: atom_id res chain seq x y z
N GLY A 1 7.17 23.37 22.09
CA GLY A 1 6.63 22.26 21.28
C GLY A 1 7.18 22.39 19.88
N GLY A 2 7.94 21.41 19.40
CA GLY A 2 8.45 21.42 18.03
C GLY A 2 7.35 20.95 17.08
N ALA A 3 6.99 21.78 16.09
CA ALA A 3 6.18 21.34 14.97
C ALA A 3 7.08 20.54 14.02
N LEU A 4 6.78 19.25 13.83
CA LEU A 4 7.36 18.46 12.76
C LEU A 4 6.74 18.93 11.43
N VAL A 5 7.46 19.77 10.70
CA VAL A 5 7.15 20.06 9.30
C VAL A 5 7.69 18.88 8.49
N VAL A 6 6.82 17.93 8.14
CA VAL A 6 7.17 16.89 7.17
C VAL A 6 7.17 17.56 5.78
N PRO A 7 8.22 17.37 4.94
CA PRO A 7 8.22 17.94 3.61
C PRO A 7 7.02 17.40 2.80
N TYR A 8 6.41 18.30 2.01
CA TYR A 8 5.10 18.12 1.37
C TYR A 8 4.99 17.00 0.33
N PHE A 9 6.04 16.22 0.04
CA PHE A 9 6.02 15.24 -1.04
C PHE A 9 6.90 14.03 -0.68
N LEU A 10 6.35 13.09 0.08
CA LEU A 10 6.82 11.69 -0.01
C LEU A 10 6.57 11.26 -1.46
N ASP A 11 7.56 10.63 -2.11
CA ASP A 11 7.48 10.24 -3.52
C ASP A 11 6.42 9.13 -3.72
N TRP A 12 5.16 9.55 -3.85
CA TRP A 12 3.98 8.68 -3.98
C TRP A 12 4.06 7.76 -5.19
N ALA A 13 4.71 8.23 -6.25
CA ALA A 13 4.92 7.44 -7.45
C ALA A 13 5.85 6.25 -7.17
N ARG A 14 6.91 6.46 -6.39
CA ARG A 14 7.81 5.39 -5.96
C ARG A 14 7.09 4.35 -5.08
N TYR A 15 6.32 4.77 -4.07
CA TYR A 15 5.57 3.84 -3.23
C TYR A 15 4.54 3.02 -4.01
N ARG A 16 3.84 3.66 -4.95
CA ARG A 16 2.90 2.97 -5.85
C ARG A 16 3.61 1.90 -6.66
N ALA A 17 4.70 2.27 -7.34
CA ALA A 17 5.44 1.37 -8.21
C ALA A 17 6.04 0.18 -7.44
N ASP A 18 6.54 0.42 -6.23
CA ASP A 18 7.06 -0.64 -5.36
C ASP A 18 5.95 -1.60 -4.93
N PHE A 19 4.79 -1.08 -4.50
CA PHE A 19 3.64 -1.92 -4.15
C PHE A 19 3.14 -2.75 -5.34
N GLU A 20 2.90 -2.13 -6.49
CA GLU A 20 2.42 -2.84 -7.69
C GLU A 20 3.35 -3.99 -8.06
N ARG A 21 4.67 -3.75 -8.01
CA ARG A 21 5.67 -4.78 -8.32
C ARG A 21 5.63 -5.94 -7.32
N GLU A 22 5.72 -5.65 -6.02
CA GLU A 22 5.78 -6.71 -5.01
C GLU A 22 4.45 -7.48 -4.91
N ALA A 23 3.31 -6.79 -4.95
CA ALA A 23 2.00 -7.43 -4.94
C ALA A 23 1.80 -8.28 -6.21
N SER A 24 2.29 -7.83 -7.36
CA SER A 24 2.24 -8.63 -8.59
C SER A 24 3.08 -9.90 -8.49
N ALA A 25 4.27 -9.80 -7.91
CA ALA A 25 5.14 -10.95 -7.70
C ALA A 25 4.50 -11.97 -6.75
N ILE A 26 3.88 -11.50 -5.66
CA ILE A 26 3.20 -12.35 -4.68
C ILE A 26 1.96 -13.04 -5.28
N LEU A 27 1.13 -12.29 -6.04
CA LEU A 27 -0.12 -12.81 -6.58
C LEU A 27 0.05 -13.57 -7.91
N GLY A 28 1.22 -13.50 -8.54
CA GLY A 28 1.47 -14.06 -9.88
C GLY A 28 0.61 -13.43 -10.97
N ARG A 29 0.04 -12.25 -10.72
CA ARG A 29 -0.87 -11.51 -11.60
C ARG A 29 -0.54 -10.03 -11.50
N LYS A 30 -0.66 -9.30 -12.60
CA LYS A 30 -0.44 -7.85 -12.60
C LYS A 30 -1.41 -7.17 -11.62
N VAL A 31 -0.85 -6.46 -10.66
CA VAL A 31 -1.55 -5.56 -9.74
C VAL A 31 -1.35 -4.12 -10.22
N THR A 32 -2.39 -3.31 -10.19
CA THR A 32 -2.32 -1.90 -10.59
C THR A 32 -3.11 -1.05 -9.60
N VAL A 33 -2.55 0.10 -9.23
CA VAL A 33 -3.21 1.11 -8.41
C VAL A 33 -3.69 2.21 -9.35
N GLU A 34 -5.00 2.25 -9.56
CA GLU A 34 -5.65 3.21 -10.46
C GLU A 34 -6.01 4.52 -9.73
N GLY A 35 -6.04 4.51 -8.39
CA GLY A 35 -6.35 5.65 -7.55
C GLY A 35 -5.12 6.35 -6.97
N ASP A 36 -5.24 6.83 -5.73
CA ASP A 36 -4.22 7.57 -5.01
C ASP A 36 -3.36 6.67 -4.13
N ALA A 37 -2.16 7.15 -3.81
CA ALA A 37 -1.26 6.55 -2.83
C ALA A 37 -1.01 7.54 -1.71
N THR A 38 -1.18 7.11 -0.46
CA THR A 38 -0.87 7.91 0.72
C THR A 38 -0.07 7.09 1.72
N ALA A 39 0.72 7.77 2.53
CA ALA A 39 1.52 7.18 3.59
C ALA A 39 1.55 8.13 4.77
N ARG A 40 1.50 7.54 5.95
CA ARG A 40 1.66 8.24 7.22
C ARG A 40 2.85 7.60 7.91
N LEU A 41 3.74 8.39 8.50
CA LEU A 41 4.89 7.84 9.22
C LEU A 41 4.68 7.82 10.74
N LEU A 42 3.94 8.79 11.27
CA LEU A 42 3.83 9.01 12.71
C LEU A 42 2.39 8.89 13.24
N PRO A 43 2.20 8.40 14.49
CA PRO A 43 3.21 7.69 15.30
C PRO A 43 3.47 6.26 14.80
N PHE A 44 2.62 5.74 13.93
CA PHE A 44 2.75 4.44 13.27
C PHE A 44 2.85 4.62 11.75
N PRO A 45 3.79 3.93 11.09
CA PRO A 45 3.86 3.91 9.65
C PRO A 45 2.65 3.18 9.04
N SER A 46 2.02 3.80 8.05
CA SER A 46 0.99 3.16 7.23
C SER A 46 1.08 3.58 5.77
N VAL A 47 0.60 2.72 4.88
CA VAL A 47 0.41 3.00 3.46
C VAL A 47 -1.02 2.66 3.08
N THR A 48 -1.64 3.49 2.24
CA THR A 48 -2.99 3.28 1.73
C THR A 48 -3.04 3.55 0.23
N PHE A 49 -3.67 2.64 -0.51
CA PHE A 49 -3.92 2.74 -1.94
C PHE A 49 -5.41 2.66 -2.21
N SER A 50 -5.93 3.54 -3.08
CA SER A 50 -7.31 3.45 -3.56
C SER A 50 -7.38 2.85 -4.97
N ASN A 51 -8.49 2.17 -5.26
CA ASN A 51 -8.79 1.55 -6.55
C ASN A 51 -7.65 0.61 -7.03
N VAL A 52 -7.44 -0.48 -6.30
CA VAL A 52 -6.48 -1.52 -6.69
C VAL A 52 -7.19 -2.57 -7.56
N SER A 53 -6.60 -2.90 -8.70
CA SER A 53 -7.08 -3.96 -9.59
C SER A 53 -6.05 -5.08 -9.74
N VAL A 54 -6.52 -6.32 -9.78
CA VAL A 54 -5.70 -7.50 -10.05
C VAL A 54 -6.15 -8.09 -11.38
N ALA A 55 -5.23 -8.24 -12.33
CA ALA A 55 -5.55 -8.71 -13.68
C ALA A 55 -5.89 -10.21 -13.75
N GLY A 56 -6.44 -10.63 -14.89
CA GLY A 56 -6.64 -12.05 -15.23
C GLY A 56 -8.05 -12.58 -14.95
N GLY A 57 -9.06 -11.72 -15.00
CA GLY A 57 -10.46 -12.13 -15.09
C GLY A 57 -10.88 -12.43 -16.55
N PRO A 58 -12.10 -12.96 -16.73
CA PRO A 58 -12.63 -13.26 -18.06
C PRO A 58 -12.78 -11.99 -18.90
N GLU A 59 -12.61 -12.11 -20.21
CA GLU A 59 -12.81 -11.02 -21.17
C GLU A 59 -11.95 -9.77 -20.89
N GLY A 60 -10.81 -9.95 -20.22
CA GLY A 60 -9.91 -8.85 -19.87
C GLY A 60 -10.34 -8.04 -18.64
N GLN A 61 -11.43 -8.44 -17.97
CA GLN A 61 -11.84 -7.82 -16.71
C GLN A 61 -10.82 -8.12 -15.60
N PRO A 62 -10.74 -7.28 -14.55
CA PRO A 62 -9.99 -7.62 -13.35
C PRO A 62 -10.51 -8.92 -12.73
N ALA A 63 -9.60 -9.74 -12.23
CA ALA A 63 -9.92 -10.90 -11.40
C ALA A 63 -10.38 -10.49 -9.99
N MET A 64 -9.95 -9.31 -9.54
CA MET A 64 -10.35 -8.70 -8.28
C MET A 64 -10.22 -7.18 -8.37
N THR A 65 -11.13 -6.47 -7.70
CA THR A 65 -10.99 -5.04 -7.41
C THR A 65 -11.08 -4.79 -5.92
N VAL A 66 -10.35 -3.79 -5.44
CA VAL A 66 -10.36 -3.36 -4.04
C VAL A 66 -10.47 -1.84 -4.02
N GLU A 67 -11.49 -1.32 -3.32
CA GLU A 67 -11.68 0.13 -3.22
C GLU A 67 -10.57 0.79 -2.40
N THR A 68 -10.16 0.15 -1.30
CA THR A 68 -9.04 0.62 -0.49
C THR A 68 -8.24 -0.56 0.04
N PHE A 69 -6.95 -0.56 -0.26
CA PHE A 69 -5.96 -1.39 0.40
C PHE A 69 -5.22 -0.52 1.42
N SER A 70 -5.07 -1.01 2.65
CA SER A 70 -4.20 -0.37 3.63
C SER A 70 -3.33 -1.39 4.36
N MET A 71 -2.13 -0.97 4.70
CA MET A 71 -1.18 -1.74 5.46
C MET A 71 -0.61 -0.85 6.56
N ASP A 72 -0.72 -1.31 7.79
CA ASP A 72 -0.15 -0.64 8.95
C ASP A 72 1.03 -1.47 9.47
N ALA A 73 2.12 -0.77 9.80
CA ALA A 73 3.35 -1.38 10.25
C ALA A 73 3.73 -0.87 11.64
N GLU A 74 4.33 -1.74 12.45
CA GLU A 74 4.92 -1.38 13.73
C GLU A 74 6.43 -1.17 13.57
N LEU A 75 6.93 -0.11 14.20
CA LEU A 75 8.34 0.02 14.52
C LEU A 75 8.57 -0.81 15.78
N ALA A 76 8.94 -2.08 15.61
CA ALA A 76 9.18 -2.96 16.76
C ALA A 76 10.18 -2.27 17.72
N PRO A 77 9.89 -2.13 19.02
CA PRO A 77 10.64 -1.25 19.93
C PRO A 77 12.11 -1.67 20.17
N PHE A 78 12.59 -2.78 19.60
CA PHE A 78 13.96 -3.29 19.77
C PHE A 78 14.63 -3.89 18.52
N LEU A 79 14.08 -3.77 17.31
CA LEU A 79 14.67 -4.42 16.12
C LEU A 79 15.43 -3.43 15.22
N ARG A 80 16.69 -3.77 14.94
CA ARG A 80 17.74 -2.98 14.28
C ARG A 80 17.52 -2.80 12.76
N GLY A 81 16.31 -2.44 12.34
CA GLY A 81 15.97 -2.18 10.93
C GLY A 81 14.90 -3.10 10.32
N GLU A 82 14.10 -3.79 11.14
CA GLU A 82 12.98 -4.61 10.66
C GLU A 82 11.65 -3.89 10.85
N VAL A 83 10.80 -3.92 9.82
CA VAL A 83 9.43 -3.40 9.84
C VAL A 83 8.49 -4.59 9.89
N LEU A 84 7.67 -4.66 10.94
CA LEU A 84 6.65 -5.71 11.07
C LEU A 84 5.31 -5.18 10.58
N ILE A 85 4.67 -5.91 9.68
CA ILE A 85 3.30 -5.60 9.25
C ILE A 85 2.34 -6.18 10.30
N PHE A 86 1.52 -5.34 10.92
CA PHE A 86 0.61 -5.78 11.98
C PHE A 86 -0.85 -5.84 11.53
N ASP A 87 -1.26 -4.97 10.61
CA ASP A 87 -2.61 -4.99 10.02
C ASP A 87 -2.54 -4.85 8.50
N MET A 88 -3.37 -5.62 7.81
CA MET A 88 -3.61 -5.50 6.38
C MET A 88 -5.12 -5.54 6.15
N ARG A 89 -5.63 -4.56 5.41
CA ARG A 89 -7.07 -4.38 5.23
C ARG A 89 -7.43 -4.15 3.78
N LEU A 90 -8.48 -4.83 3.34
CA LEU A 90 -9.14 -4.66 2.05
C LEU A 90 -10.56 -4.16 2.29
N VAL A 91 -10.93 -3.05 1.66
CA VAL A 91 -12.27 -2.48 1.72
C VAL A 91 -13.01 -2.78 0.42
N ARG A 92 -14.21 -3.34 0.56
CA ARG A 92 -15.11 -3.77 -0.53
C ARG A 92 -14.39 -4.59 -1.63
N PRO A 93 -13.65 -5.66 -1.29
CA PRO A 93 -13.07 -6.53 -2.31
C PRO A 93 -14.20 -7.21 -3.11
N LYS A 94 -14.08 -7.20 -4.44
CA LYS A 94 -15.00 -7.86 -5.37
C LYS A 94 -14.23 -8.71 -6.36
#